data_AF-A0A967BMY4-F1
#
_entry.id   AF-A0A967BMY4-F1
#
_cell.length_a   1.000
_cell.length_b   1.000
_cell.length_c   1.000
_cell.angle_alpha   90.00
_cell.angle_beta   90.00
_cell.angle_gamma   90.00
#
_symmetry.space_group_name_H-M   'P 1'
#
loop_
_entity.id
_entity.type
_entity.pdbx_description
1 polymer ?
#
loop_
_entity_poly.entity_id
_entity_poly.type
_entity_poly.pdbx_seq_one_letter_code
_entity_poly.pdbx_strand_id
1 'polypeptide(L)'
;MFDALIDSLSERSVVIFKEAGAPDWSYLIIVFIVIAASTYLGSYLHYKGKNLATKEDVDKVTHATESIKTEFLKQVENLRYEHGVMNRTFEIFVDNIIDYYSLLYDHYIRCQQAAEYVYHLPMNGPAVPTSELFIKELEEFVHNWNAKLGKVVLLLPDDIIVLHDKIQDLFNKFRDIIMEREKFQQDQLSIGESNYNDFQIDLREVFKKIHASKEEMQSIIRKILRVNRATGVFENHINKKGL
;
A
#
# COMPACT_ATOMS: atom_id res chain seq x y z
N MET A 1 -51.98 11.85 -43.97
CA MET A 1 -53.13 11.54 -43.09
C MET A 1 -53.93 12.79 -42.74
N PHE A 2 -53.29 13.93 -42.44
CA PHE A 2 -53.99 15.21 -42.24
C PHE A 2 -54.62 15.79 -43.52
N ASP A 3 -53.97 15.66 -44.68
CA ASP A 3 -54.50 16.20 -45.95
C ASP A 3 -55.84 15.55 -46.35
N ALA A 4 -55.98 14.23 -46.16
CA ALA A 4 -57.23 13.52 -46.42
C ALA A 4 -58.38 13.91 -45.46
N LEU A 5 -58.05 14.37 -44.25
CA LEU A 5 -59.03 14.85 -43.27
C LEU A 5 -59.49 16.27 -43.60
N ILE A 6 -58.61 17.11 -44.15
CA ILE A 6 -58.93 18.45 -44.63
C ILE A 6 -59.86 18.38 -45.84
N ASP A 7 -59.56 17.49 -46.80
CA ASP A 7 -60.41 17.27 -47.98
C ASP A 7 -61.79 16.74 -47.59
N SER A 8 -61.86 15.76 -46.67
CA SER A 8 -63.12 15.22 -46.17
C SER A 8 -63.97 16.25 -45.39
N LEU A 9 -63.35 17.19 -44.68
CA LEU A 9 -64.06 18.23 -43.92
C LEU A 9 -64.50 19.39 -44.82
N SER A 10 -63.72 19.69 -45.87
CA SER A 10 -64.09 20.64 -46.91
C SER A 10 -65.36 20.19 -47.62
N GLU A 11 -65.43 18.94 -48.09
CA GLU A 11 -66.62 18.45 -48.80
C GLU A 11 -67.87 18.42 -47.93
N ARG A 12 -67.77 18.02 -46.66
CA ARG A 12 -68.94 17.96 -45.75
C ARG A 12 -69.43 19.33 -45.29
N SER A 13 -68.53 20.31 -45.12
CA SER A 13 -68.93 21.66 -44.71
C SER A 13 -69.62 22.45 -45.82
N VAL A 14 -69.25 22.21 -47.09
CA VAL A 14 -69.92 22.79 -48.27
C VAL A 14 -71.41 22.39 -48.32
N VAL A 15 -71.72 21.13 -48.02
CA VAL A 15 -73.10 20.61 -48.11
C VAL A 15 -74.00 21.20 -47.02
N ILE A 16 -73.50 21.31 -45.79
CA ILE A 16 -74.30 21.77 -44.63
C ILE A 16 -74.57 23.29 -44.68
N PHE A 17 -73.62 24.10 -45.17
CA PHE A 17 -73.79 25.56 -45.23
C PHE A 17 -74.69 26.03 -46.39
N LYS A 18 -74.77 25.25 -47.48
CA LYS A 18 -75.61 25.57 -48.64
C LYS A 18 -77.11 25.40 -48.34
N GLU A 19 -77.48 24.50 -47.43
CA GLU A 19 -78.87 24.32 -46.96
C GLU A 19 -79.30 25.37 -45.93
N ALA A 20 -78.36 26.08 -45.29
CA ALA A 20 -78.63 27.05 -44.22
C ALA A 20 -78.81 28.51 -44.70
N GLY A 21 -78.74 28.78 -46.00
CA GLY A 21 -78.94 30.13 -46.57
C GLY A 21 -77.84 31.15 -46.22
N ALA A 22 -76.65 30.68 -45.86
CA ALA A 22 -75.53 31.55 -45.48
C ALA A 22 -74.93 32.27 -46.71
N PRO A 23 -74.42 33.50 -46.57
CA PRO A 23 -73.80 34.24 -47.67
C PRO A 23 -72.53 33.54 -48.19
N ASP A 24 -72.29 33.53 -49.51
CA ASP A 24 -71.15 32.84 -50.16
C ASP A 24 -69.76 33.21 -49.58
N TRP A 25 -69.60 34.42 -49.02
CA TRP A 25 -68.35 34.86 -48.39
C TRP A 25 -68.03 34.15 -47.07
N SER A 26 -69.01 33.52 -46.41
CA SER A 26 -68.83 32.79 -45.15
C SER A 26 -67.99 31.52 -45.31
N TYR A 27 -68.04 30.87 -46.48
CA TYR A 27 -67.25 29.68 -46.77
C TYR A 27 -65.75 29.98 -46.80
N LEU A 28 -65.36 31.08 -47.44
CA LEU A 28 -63.97 31.51 -47.51
C LEU A 28 -63.38 31.78 -46.12
N ILE A 29 -64.18 32.33 -45.21
CA ILE A 29 -63.77 32.57 -43.82
C ILE A 29 -63.52 31.25 -43.08
N ILE A 30 -64.42 30.27 -43.22
CA ILE A 30 -64.27 28.97 -42.55
C ILE A 30 -63.03 28.23 -43.05
N VAL A 31 -62.81 28.20 -44.37
CA VAL A 31 -61.60 27.59 -44.97
C VAL A 31 -60.34 28.30 -44.46
N PHE A 32 -60.36 29.63 -44.40
CA PHE A 32 -59.24 30.41 -43.88
C PHE A 32 -58.95 30.10 -42.40
N ILE A 33 -59.99 29.94 -41.57
CA ILE A 33 -59.86 29.53 -40.16
C ILE A 33 -59.28 28.12 -40.04
N VAL A 34 -59.71 27.18 -40.88
CA VAL A 34 -59.21 25.80 -40.87
C VAL A 34 -57.72 25.73 -41.25
N ILE A 35 -57.29 26.49 -42.27
CA ILE A 35 -55.88 26.59 -42.69
C ILE A 35 -55.04 27.29 -41.61
N ALA A 36 -55.54 28.37 -41.02
CA ALA A 36 -54.87 29.07 -39.92
C ALA A 36 -54.73 28.17 -38.68
N ALA A 37 -55.77 27.40 -38.35
CA ALA A 37 -55.75 26.48 -37.22
C ALA A 37 -54.80 25.29 -37.44
N SER A 38 -54.77 24.71 -38.64
CA SER A 38 -53.91 23.57 -38.95
C SER A 38 -52.42 23.93 -38.95
N THR A 39 -52.06 25.09 -39.51
CA THR A 39 -50.68 25.60 -39.50
C THR A 39 -50.21 26.00 -38.10
N TYR A 40 -51.09 26.60 -37.30
CA TYR A 40 -50.80 26.94 -35.89
C TYR A 40 -50.64 25.69 -35.01
N LEU A 41 -51.54 24.71 -35.12
CA LEU A 41 -51.46 23.45 -34.37
C LEU A 41 -50.23 22.63 -34.75
N GLY A 42 -49.86 22.58 -36.04
CA GLY A 42 -48.65 21.90 -36.50
C GLY A 42 -47.37 22.52 -35.91
N SER A 43 -47.28 23.86 -35.93
CA SER A 43 -46.16 24.57 -35.31
C SER A 43 -46.09 24.37 -33.80
N TYR A 44 -47.24 24.39 -33.11
CA TYR A 44 -47.32 24.17 -31.67
C TYR A 44 -46.90 22.75 -31.26
N LEU A 45 -47.38 21.72 -31.99
CA LEU A 45 -46.99 20.33 -31.76
C LEU A 45 -45.50 20.09 -32.03
N HIS A 46 -44.95 20.68 -33.10
CA HIS A 46 -43.52 20.61 -33.42
C HIS A 46 -42.65 21.27 -32.35
N TYR A 47 -43.07 22.44 -31.86
CA TYR A 47 -42.37 23.16 -30.79
C TYR A 47 -42.40 22.37 -29.47
N LYS A 48 -43.55 21.78 -29.13
CA LYS A 48 -43.70 20.95 -27.93
C LYS A 48 -42.91 19.64 -28.04
N GLY A 49 -42.85 19.03 -29.22
CA GLY A 49 -42.06 17.83 -29.50
C GLY A 49 -40.55 18.08 -29.42
N LYS A 50 -40.05 19.20 -29.97
CA LYS A 50 -38.65 19.62 -29.83
C LYS A 50 -38.24 19.84 -28.38
N ASN A 51 -39.07 20.51 -27.59
CA ASN A 51 -38.77 20.74 -26.17
C ASN A 51 -38.76 19.42 -25.37
N LEU A 52 -39.59 18.45 -25.74
CA LEU A 52 -39.58 17.12 -25.12
C LEU A 52 -38.29 16.36 -25.45
N ALA A 53 -37.91 16.29 -26.72
CA ALA A 53 -36.70 15.61 -27.17
C ALA A 53 -35.43 16.21 -26.56
N THR A 54 -35.33 17.56 -26.53
CA THR A 54 -34.22 18.26 -25.87
C THR A 54 -34.17 17.98 -24.37
N LYS A 55 -35.33 17.90 -23.69
CA LYS A 55 -35.38 17.59 -22.26
C LYS A 55 -34.93 16.16 -21.97
N GLU A 56 -35.38 15.18 -22.76
CA GLU A 56 -34.95 13.79 -22.63
C GLU A 56 -33.46 13.59 -22.89
N ASP A 57 -32.89 14.28 -23.88
CA ASP A 57 -31.45 14.21 -24.15
C ASP A 57 -30.63 14.86 -23.03
N VAL A 58 -31.08 15.99 -22.48
CA VAL A 58 -30.45 16.62 -21.31
C VAL A 58 -30.54 15.73 -20.07
N ASP A 59 -31.67 15.08 -19.81
CA ASP A 59 -31.83 14.13 -18.70
C ASP A 59 -30.92 12.91 -18.88
N LYS A 60 -30.81 12.35 -20.09
CA LYS A 60 -29.90 11.23 -20.39
C LYS A 60 -28.44 11.61 -20.19
N VAL A 61 -28.03 12.78 -20.68
CA VAL A 61 -26.66 13.28 -20.48
C VAL A 61 -26.40 13.53 -19.00
N THR A 62 -27.36 14.11 -18.28
CA THR A 62 -27.23 14.36 -16.83
C THR A 62 -27.04 13.05 -16.08
N HIS A 63 -27.91 12.06 -16.30
CA HIS A 63 -27.78 10.74 -15.69
C HIS A 63 -26.48 10.01 -16.08
N ALA A 64 -26.05 10.12 -17.33
CA ALA A 64 -24.76 9.56 -17.75
C ALA A 64 -23.61 10.21 -16.99
N THR A 65 -23.59 11.55 -16.87
CA THR A 65 -22.54 12.27 -16.11
C THR A 65 -22.59 11.97 -14.62
N GLU A 66 -23.76 11.80 -14.03
CA GLU A 66 -23.92 11.38 -12.64
C GLU A 66 -23.41 9.95 -12.44
N SER A 67 -23.75 9.02 -13.34
CA SER A 67 -23.26 7.64 -13.27
C SER A 67 -21.73 7.59 -13.34
N ILE A 68 -21.12 8.32 -14.28
CA ILE A 68 -19.66 8.40 -14.43
C ILE A 68 -19.02 9.02 -13.18
N LYS A 69 -19.62 10.08 -12.61
CA LYS A 69 -19.13 10.69 -11.36
C LYS A 69 -19.21 9.69 -10.20
N THR A 70 -20.31 8.97 -10.06
CA THR A 70 -20.47 7.96 -8.99
C THR A 70 -19.47 6.81 -9.15
N GLU A 71 -19.24 6.35 -10.37
CA GLU A 71 -18.28 5.30 -10.66
C GLU A 71 -16.84 5.77 -10.41
N PHE A 72 -16.50 6.97 -10.83
CA PHE A 72 -15.20 7.57 -10.58
C PHE A 72 -14.94 7.77 -9.07
N LEU A 73 -15.93 8.26 -8.32
CA LEU A 73 -15.82 8.39 -6.86
C LEU A 73 -15.61 7.03 -6.19
N LYS A 74 -16.31 5.99 -6.64
CA LYS A 74 -16.13 4.62 -6.16
C LYS A 74 -14.73 4.09 -6.47
N GLN A 75 -14.22 4.33 -7.67
CA GLN A 75 -12.85 3.95 -8.04
C GLN A 75 -11.81 4.68 -7.19
N VAL A 76 -11.99 5.98 -6.95
CA VAL A 76 -11.11 6.78 -6.08
C VAL A 76 -11.17 6.30 -4.63
N GLU A 77 -12.36 5.96 -4.12
CA GLU A 77 -12.52 5.42 -2.77
C GLU A 77 -11.86 4.04 -2.62
N ASN A 78 -12.04 3.15 -3.59
CA ASN A 78 -11.37 1.85 -3.63
C ASN A 78 -9.85 2.01 -3.66
N LEU A 79 -9.33 2.88 -4.55
CA LEU A 79 -7.88 3.16 -4.60
C LEU A 79 -7.38 3.74 -3.28
N ARG A 80 -8.13 4.65 -2.65
CA ARG A 80 -7.77 5.22 -1.35
C ARG A 80 -7.77 4.17 -0.25
N TYR A 81 -8.73 3.24 -0.27
CA TYR A 81 -8.80 2.13 0.66
C TYR A 81 -7.61 1.18 0.47
N GLU A 82 -7.34 0.75 -0.76
CA GLU A 82 -6.20 -0.10 -1.12
C GLU A 82 -4.87 0.55 -0.71
N HIS A 83 -4.66 1.82 -1.03
CA HIS A 83 -3.51 2.59 -0.57
C HIS A 83 -3.42 2.67 0.96
N GLY A 84 -4.55 2.85 1.65
CA GLY A 84 -4.60 2.92 3.10
C GLY A 84 -4.23 1.59 3.77
N VAL A 85 -4.70 0.47 3.24
CA VAL A 85 -4.36 -0.87 3.71
C VAL A 85 -2.88 -1.15 3.45
N MET A 86 -2.40 -0.89 2.23
CA MET A 86 -0.98 -1.08 1.86
C MET A 86 -0.04 -0.28 2.76
N ASN A 87 -0.35 0.99 3.01
CA ASN A 87 0.47 1.84 3.88
C ASN A 87 0.53 1.31 5.31
N ARG A 88 -0.59 0.85 5.88
CA ARG A 88 -0.59 0.30 7.25
C ARG A 88 0.21 -1.00 7.35
N THR A 89 0.05 -1.90 6.37
CA THR A 89 0.85 -3.13 6.32
C THR A 89 2.33 -2.81 6.20
N PHE A 90 2.68 -1.78 5.42
CA PHE A 90 4.05 -1.31 5.29
C PHE A 90 4.60 -0.68 6.58
N GLU A 91 3.83 0.14 7.29
CA GLU A 91 4.24 0.70 8.59
C GLU A 91 4.58 -0.41 9.58
N ILE A 92 3.70 -1.41 9.70
CA ILE A 92 3.92 -2.59 10.55
C ILE A 92 5.17 -3.35 10.09
N PHE A 93 5.37 -3.52 8.78
CA PHE A 93 6.55 -4.16 8.22
C PHE A 93 7.85 -3.44 8.60
N VAL A 94 7.88 -2.10 8.49
CA VAL A 94 9.05 -1.29 8.85
C VAL A 94 9.35 -1.40 10.34
N ASP A 95 8.35 -1.29 11.21
CA ASP A 95 8.54 -1.42 12.65
C ASP A 95 9.13 -2.81 13.01
N ASN A 96 8.64 -3.88 12.38
CA ASN A 96 9.19 -5.23 12.58
C ASN A 96 10.64 -5.38 12.10
N ILE A 97 11.00 -4.77 10.96
CA ILE A 97 12.39 -4.77 10.48
C ILE A 97 13.30 -4.02 11.46
N ILE A 98 12.88 -2.86 11.96
CA ILE A 98 13.66 -2.07 12.90
C ILE A 98 13.89 -2.86 14.19
N ASP A 99 12.83 -3.48 14.71
CA ASP A 99 12.89 -4.30 15.93
C ASP A 99 13.83 -5.50 15.78
N TYR A 100 13.73 -6.19 14.65
CA TYR A 100 14.61 -7.30 14.32
C TYR A 100 16.06 -6.87 14.19
N TYR A 101 16.32 -5.82 13.41
CA TYR A 101 17.66 -5.33 13.16
C TYR A 101 18.31 -4.79 14.45
N SER A 102 17.52 -4.22 15.36
CA SER A 102 17.99 -3.79 16.68
C SER A 102 18.46 -4.97 17.53
N LEU A 103 17.73 -6.10 17.53
CA LEU A 103 18.18 -7.32 18.21
C LEU A 103 19.45 -7.89 17.59
N LEU A 104 19.52 -7.94 16.26
CA LEU A 104 20.71 -8.42 15.55
C LEU A 104 21.92 -7.56 15.86
N TYR A 105 21.73 -6.23 15.92
CA TYR A 105 22.78 -5.29 16.25
C TYR A 105 23.23 -5.42 17.71
N ASP A 106 22.30 -5.62 18.64
CA ASP A 106 22.62 -5.85 20.05
C ASP A 106 23.52 -7.09 20.21
N HIS A 107 23.18 -8.20 19.56
CA HIS A 107 24.01 -9.40 19.59
C HIS A 107 25.37 -9.20 18.88
N TYR A 108 25.39 -8.47 17.76
CA TYR A 108 26.62 -8.10 17.08
C TYR A 108 27.58 -7.33 18.01
N ILE A 109 27.09 -6.37 18.80
CA ILE A 109 27.90 -5.62 19.77
C ILE A 109 28.48 -6.55 20.83
N ARG A 110 27.69 -7.50 21.34
CA ARG A 110 28.17 -8.50 22.31
C ARG A 110 29.26 -9.39 21.71
N CYS A 111 29.11 -9.82 20.45
CA CYS A 111 30.17 -10.54 19.72
C CYS A 111 31.43 -9.68 19.54
N GLN A 112 31.27 -8.39 19.20
CA GLN A 112 32.40 -7.46 19.09
C GLN A 112 33.14 -7.36 20.43
N GLN A 113 32.40 -7.20 21.53
CA GLN A 113 32.98 -7.11 22.85
C GLN A 113 33.77 -8.37 23.21
N ALA A 114 33.19 -9.55 22.97
CA ALA A 114 33.86 -10.83 23.23
C ALA A 114 35.08 -11.08 22.33
N ALA A 115 35.13 -10.46 21.13
CA ALA A 115 36.23 -10.59 20.19
C ALA A 115 37.39 -9.62 20.40
N GLU A 116 37.09 -8.41 20.87
CA GLU A 116 38.07 -7.35 21.04
C GLU A 116 38.60 -7.24 22.47
N TYR A 117 37.75 -7.54 23.46
CA TYR A 117 38.08 -7.35 24.88
C TYR A 117 38.08 -8.67 25.65
N VAL A 118 39.17 -8.95 26.34
CA VAL A 118 39.25 -10.10 27.26
C VAL A 118 38.39 -9.86 28.52
N TYR A 119 38.32 -8.61 28.98
CA TYR A 119 37.56 -8.20 30.16
C TYR A 119 36.73 -6.95 29.88
N HIS A 120 35.53 -6.89 30.44
CA HIS A 120 34.76 -5.65 30.53
C HIS A 120 34.96 -5.00 31.90
N LEU A 121 35.14 -3.68 31.92
CA LEU A 121 35.25 -2.88 33.14
C LEU A 121 34.00 -2.02 33.32
N PRO A 122 33.01 -2.45 34.14
CA PRO A 122 31.88 -1.61 34.46
C PRO A 122 32.32 -0.42 35.33
N MET A 123 31.64 0.73 35.22
CA MET A 123 31.97 1.96 35.97
C MET A 123 32.05 1.75 37.49
N ASN A 124 31.28 0.79 38.02
CA ASN A 124 31.26 0.43 39.43
C ASN A 124 31.24 -1.10 39.57
N GLY A 125 32.39 -1.76 39.38
CA GLY A 125 32.48 -3.21 39.62
C GLY A 125 33.84 -3.81 39.27
N PRO A 126 34.08 -5.08 39.65
CA PRO A 126 35.28 -5.81 39.24
C PRO A 126 35.28 -6.03 37.73
N ALA A 127 36.47 -6.16 37.15
CA ALA A 127 36.62 -6.59 35.76
C ALA A 127 36.05 -8.01 35.62
N VAL A 128 35.12 -8.20 34.68
CA VAL A 128 34.47 -9.51 34.46
C VAL A 128 34.84 -9.99 33.05
N PRO A 129 35.18 -11.28 32.87
CA PRO A 129 35.50 -11.83 31.56
C PRO A 129 34.36 -11.62 30.56
N THR A 130 34.69 -11.11 29.37
CA THR A 130 33.66 -10.79 28.36
C THR A 130 33.02 -12.05 27.77
N SER A 131 33.76 -13.18 27.73
CA SER A 131 33.26 -14.48 27.27
C SER A 131 32.21 -15.06 28.23
N GLU A 132 32.44 -14.97 29.53
CA GLU A 132 31.50 -15.42 30.56
C GLU A 132 30.21 -14.58 30.54
N LEU A 133 30.35 -13.25 30.42
CA LEU A 133 29.19 -12.35 30.26
C LEU A 133 28.38 -12.70 29.01
N PHE A 134 29.05 -12.91 27.88
CA PHE A 134 28.40 -13.30 26.62
C PHE A 134 27.57 -14.56 26.77
N ILE A 135 28.11 -15.61 27.39
CA ILE A 135 27.39 -16.89 27.57
C ILE A 135 26.16 -16.71 28.46
N LYS A 136 26.31 -15.98 29.58
CA LYS A 136 25.21 -15.75 30.53
C LYS A 136 24.04 -15.01 29.87
N GLU A 137 24.35 -14.04 29.03
CA GLU A 137 23.34 -13.22 28.36
C GLU A 137 22.76 -13.90 27.10
N LEU A 138 23.43 -14.94 26.59
CA LEU A 138 23.02 -15.63 25.37
C LEU A 138 21.66 -16.31 25.52
N GLU A 139 21.35 -16.87 26.69
CA GLU A 139 20.07 -17.56 26.93
C GLU A 139 18.88 -16.60 26.82
N GLU A 140 18.99 -15.43 27.45
CA GLU A 140 17.96 -14.38 27.37
C GLU A 140 17.84 -13.85 25.94
N PHE A 141 18.97 -13.64 25.25
CA PHE A 141 18.98 -13.24 23.86
C PHE A 141 18.26 -14.26 22.96
N VAL A 142 18.58 -15.55 23.07
CA VAL A 142 17.97 -16.62 22.26
C VAL A 142 16.46 -16.69 22.50
N HIS A 143 16.01 -16.52 23.74
CA HIS A 143 14.59 -16.46 24.07
C HIS A 143 13.91 -15.28 23.35
N ASN A 144 14.48 -14.07 23.45
CA ASN A 144 13.97 -12.87 22.81
C ASN A 144 14.01 -12.96 21.27
N TRP A 145 15.06 -13.54 20.72
CA TRP A 145 15.23 -13.77 19.28
C TRP A 145 14.14 -14.69 18.73
N ASN A 146 13.92 -15.84 19.37
CA ASN A 146 12.91 -16.81 18.95
C ASN A 146 11.48 -16.25 19.03
N ALA A 147 11.18 -15.42 20.04
CA ALA A 147 9.89 -14.76 20.18
C ALA A 147 9.59 -13.79 19.01
N LYS A 148 10.62 -13.19 18.41
CA LYS A 148 10.47 -12.27 17.27
C LYS A 148 10.62 -12.96 15.90
N LEU A 149 11.36 -14.06 15.83
CA LEU A 149 11.69 -14.77 14.59
C LEU A 149 10.46 -15.11 13.73
N GLY A 150 9.41 -15.66 14.36
CA GLY A 150 8.21 -16.10 13.64
C GLY A 150 7.49 -14.96 12.91
N LYS A 151 7.55 -13.73 13.44
CA LYS A 151 6.98 -12.54 12.78
C LYS A 151 7.88 -12.02 11.67
N VAL A 152 9.19 -12.08 11.89
CA VAL A 152 10.21 -11.55 11.00
C VAL A 152 10.32 -12.41 9.74
N VAL A 153 10.36 -13.74 9.86
CA VAL A 153 10.48 -14.67 8.73
C VAL A 153 9.31 -14.54 7.75
N LEU A 154 8.10 -14.29 8.24
CA LEU A 154 6.91 -14.14 7.39
C LEU A 154 6.90 -12.83 6.59
N LEU A 155 7.65 -11.83 7.04
CA LEU A 155 7.58 -10.48 6.53
C LEU A 155 8.81 -10.09 5.71
N LEU A 156 9.98 -10.68 6.01
CA LEU A 156 11.22 -10.31 5.34
C LEU A 156 11.24 -10.78 3.87
N PRO A 157 11.82 -9.97 2.97
CA PRO A 157 12.16 -10.41 1.61
C PRO A 157 13.13 -11.59 1.62
N ASP A 158 13.02 -12.47 0.63
CA ASP A 158 13.86 -13.67 0.47
C ASP A 158 15.36 -13.36 0.57
N ASP A 159 15.80 -12.26 -0.03
CA ASP A 159 17.20 -11.81 0.02
C ASP A 159 17.71 -11.59 1.45
N ILE A 160 16.86 -11.09 2.35
CA ILE A 160 17.21 -10.85 3.76
C ILE A 160 17.16 -12.17 4.55
N ILE A 161 16.24 -13.09 4.20
CA ILE A 161 16.15 -14.40 4.85
C ILE A 161 17.41 -15.22 4.60
N VAL A 162 17.91 -15.25 3.37
CA VAL A 162 19.16 -15.95 3.04
C VAL A 162 20.35 -15.39 3.85
N LEU A 163 20.40 -14.07 4.02
CA LEU A 163 21.43 -13.43 4.84
C LEU A 163 21.23 -13.66 6.33
N HIS A 164 20.00 -13.73 6.80
CA HIS A 164 19.67 -14.08 8.17
C HIS A 164 20.20 -15.46 8.53
N ASP A 165 19.93 -16.47 7.70
CA ASP A 165 20.42 -17.84 7.92
C ASP A 165 21.95 -17.87 7.97
N LYS A 166 22.60 -17.19 7.01
CA LYS A 166 24.07 -17.04 6.98
C LYS A 166 24.61 -16.39 8.26
N ILE A 167 23.95 -15.33 8.76
CA ILE A 167 24.36 -14.64 9.99
C ILE A 167 24.15 -15.54 11.20
N GLN A 168 23.04 -16.28 11.27
CA GLN A 168 22.77 -17.22 12.35
C GLN A 168 23.82 -18.34 12.40
N ASP A 169 24.22 -18.89 11.25
CA ASP A 169 25.30 -19.87 11.18
C ASP A 169 26.63 -19.31 11.68
N LEU A 170 26.93 -18.06 11.35
CA LEU A 170 28.13 -17.38 11.81
C LEU A 170 28.09 -17.12 13.33
N PHE A 171 26.94 -16.73 13.88
CA PHE A 171 26.75 -16.57 15.33
C PHE A 171 26.88 -17.91 16.07
N ASN A 172 26.33 -18.99 15.53
CA ASN A 172 26.50 -20.33 16.09
C ASN A 172 27.98 -20.74 16.11
N LYS A 173 28.70 -20.54 15.01
CA LYS A 173 30.16 -20.78 14.95
C LYS A 173 30.92 -19.94 15.97
N PHE A 174 30.55 -18.67 16.11
CA PHE A 174 31.16 -17.76 17.09
C PHE A 174 30.94 -18.25 18.52
N ARG A 175 29.71 -18.64 18.85
CA ARG A 175 29.36 -19.25 20.15
C ARG A 175 30.16 -20.53 20.39
N ASP A 176 30.25 -21.42 19.41
CA ASP A 176 30.91 -22.71 19.57
C ASP A 176 32.39 -22.54 19.90
N ILE A 177 33.08 -21.59 19.25
CA ILE A 177 34.47 -21.23 19.56
C ILE A 177 34.60 -20.72 21.01
N ILE A 178 33.69 -19.85 21.45
CA ILE A 178 33.69 -19.34 22.83
C ILE A 178 33.48 -20.48 23.83
N MET A 179 32.52 -21.38 23.58
CA MET A 179 32.25 -22.51 24.45
C MET A 179 33.41 -23.51 24.51
N GLU A 180 34.09 -23.75 23.37
CA GLU A 180 35.28 -24.60 23.31
C GLU A 180 36.43 -24.00 24.11
N ARG A 181 36.63 -22.68 24.00
CA ARG A 181 37.62 -21.94 24.80
C ARG A 181 37.36 -22.06 26.30
N GLU A 182 36.12 -21.87 26.76
CA GLU A 182 35.76 -21.96 28.18
C GLU A 182 35.97 -23.38 28.72
N LYS A 183 35.57 -24.42 27.95
CA LYS A 183 35.84 -25.83 28.32
C LYS A 183 37.33 -26.10 28.44
N PHE A 184 38.13 -25.62 27.49
CA PHE A 184 39.59 -25.78 27.51
C PHE A 184 40.23 -25.09 28.73
N GLN A 185 39.75 -23.90 29.11
CA GLN A 185 40.21 -23.21 30.32
C GLN A 185 39.84 -23.93 31.61
N GLN A 186 38.70 -24.63 31.63
CA GLN A 186 38.25 -25.41 32.78
C GLN A 186 39.04 -26.74 32.93
N ASP A 187 39.42 -27.36 31.82
CA ASP A 187 40.10 -28.67 31.80
C ASP A 187 41.63 -28.59 31.96
N GLN A 188 42.27 -27.44 31.66
CA GLN A 188 43.72 -27.26 31.82
C GLN A 188 44.07 -26.02 32.67
N LEU A 189 44.45 -26.25 33.93
CA LEU A 189 45.01 -25.22 34.80
C LEU A 189 46.51 -24.94 34.58
N SER A 190 47.18 -25.50 33.55
CA SER A 190 48.65 -25.46 33.50
C SER A 190 49.41 -25.61 32.17
N ILE A 191 48.82 -25.56 30.96
CA ILE A 191 49.65 -25.65 29.72
C ILE A 191 49.17 -24.73 28.58
N GLY A 192 50.07 -23.82 28.15
CA GLY A 192 50.26 -23.43 26.74
C GLY A 192 49.60 -22.12 26.24
N GLU A 193 50.33 -21.00 26.31
CA GLU A 193 49.97 -19.71 25.66
C GLU A 193 49.70 -19.83 24.15
N SER A 194 50.22 -20.86 23.47
CA SER A 194 50.06 -21.07 22.02
C SER A 194 48.61 -21.31 21.60
N ASN A 195 47.84 -22.09 22.36
CA ASN A 195 46.49 -22.49 21.96
C ASN A 195 45.48 -21.34 22.14
N TYR A 196 45.73 -20.43 23.09
CA TYR A 196 44.88 -19.28 23.35
C TYR A 196 44.89 -18.26 22.19
N ASN A 197 46.05 -18.07 21.56
CA ASN A 197 46.17 -17.18 20.41
C ASN A 197 45.42 -17.73 19.19
N ASP A 198 45.41 -19.04 18.98
CA ASP A 198 44.68 -19.68 17.87
C ASP A 198 43.17 -19.47 18.01
N PHE A 199 42.60 -19.68 19.20
CA PHE A 199 41.18 -19.38 19.46
C PHE A 199 40.83 -17.91 19.20
N GLN A 200 41.70 -16.98 19.57
CA GLN A 200 41.48 -15.55 19.34
C GLN A 200 41.55 -15.18 17.85
N ILE A 201 42.42 -15.83 17.07
CA ILE A 201 42.50 -15.65 15.61
C ILE A 201 41.19 -16.13 14.97
N ASP A 202 40.75 -17.35 15.30
CA ASP A 202 39.52 -17.93 14.75
C ASP A 202 38.29 -17.09 15.09
N LEU A 203 38.21 -16.63 16.34
CA LEU A 203 37.10 -15.82 16.81
C LEU A 203 37.03 -14.45 16.10
N ARG A 204 38.18 -13.82 15.85
CA ARG A 204 38.27 -12.58 15.05
C ARG A 204 37.91 -12.81 13.59
N GLU A 205 38.32 -13.93 12.99
CA GLU A 205 37.99 -14.27 11.61
C GLU A 205 36.49 -14.53 11.43
N VAL A 206 35.85 -15.24 12.37
CA VAL A 206 34.39 -15.40 12.36
C VAL A 206 33.69 -14.05 12.56
N PHE A 207 34.17 -13.21 13.49
CA PHE A 207 33.60 -11.88 13.70
C PHE A 207 33.68 -10.99 12.44
N LYS A 208 34.79 -11.00 11.70
CA LYS A 208 34.89 -10.29 10.41
C LYS A 208 33.82 -10.73 9.42
N LYS A 209 33.51 -12.03 9.36
CA LYS A 209 32.45 -12.57 8.49
C LYS A 209 31.06 -12.13 8.96
N ILE A 210 30.82 -12.07 10.27
CA ILE A 210 29.59 -11.52 10.86
C ILE A 210 29.44 -10.06 10.45
N HIS A 211 30.49 -9.25 10.64
CA HIS A 211 30.50 -7.83 10.29
C HIS A 211 30.18 -7.60 8.81
N ALA A 212 30.84 -8.35 7.91
CA ALA A 212 30.59 -8.25 6.47
C ALA A 212 29.13 -8.59 6.10
N SER A 213 28.58 -9.67 6.68
CA SER A 213 27.20 -10.08 6.42
C SER A 213 26.18 -9.08 7.00
N LYS A 214 26.50 -8.46 8.13
CA LYS A 214 25.70 -7.37 8.73
C LYS A 214 25.69 -6.11 7.86
N GLU A 215 26.83 -5.71 7.29
CA GLU A 215 26.89 -4.57 6.36
C GLU A 215 26.10 -4.83 5.08
N GLU A 216 26.18 -6.06 4.55
CA GLU A 216 25.40 -6.51 3.40
C GLU A 216 23.90 -6.41 3.67
N MET A 217 23.44 -6.94 4.80
CA MET A 217 22.04 -6.84 5.24
C MET A 217 21.61 -5.38 5.41
N GLN A 218 22.46 -4.53 6.02
CA GLN A 218 22.17 -3.11 6.20
C GLN A 218 22.01 -2.38 4.85
N SER A 219 22.83 -2.72 3.86
CA SER A 219 22.75 -2.15 2.51
C SER A 219 21.41 -2.47 1.84
N ILE A 220 20.97 -3.72 1.92
CA ILE A 220 19.69 -4.18 1.36
C ILE A 220 18.51 -3.50 2.05
N ILE A 221 18.50 -3.48 3.40
CA ILE A 221 17.45 -2.79 4.17
C ILE A 221 17.40 -1.31 3.77
N ARG A 222 18.55 -0.61 3.71
CA ARG A 222 18.59 0.80 3.29
C ARG A 222 18.03 0.98 1.88
N LYS A 223 18.31 0.07 0.94
CA LYS A 223 17.77 0.12 -0.43
C LYS A 223 16.25 -0.01 -0.41
N ILE A 224 15.70 -0.98 0.32
CA ILE A 224 14.25 -1.19 0.46
C ILE A 224 13.58 0.05 1.07
N LEU A 225 14.15 0.59 2.15
CA LEU A 225 13.61 1.77 2.83
C LEU A 225 13.67 3.03 1.94
N ARG A 226 14.72 3.20 1.12
CA ARG A 226 14.88 4.34 0.20
C ARG A 226 13.95 4.28 -1.00
N VAL A 227 13.80 3.10 -1.61
CA VAL A 227 12.86 2.89 -2.74
C VAL A 227 11.44 3.26 -2.30
N ASN A 228 11.06 2.86 -1.08
CA ASN A 228 9.73 3.15 -0.55
C ASN A 228 9.54 4.59 -0.04
N ARG A 229 10.63 5.35 0.17
CA ARG A 229 10.55 6.79 0.39
C ARG A 229 10.21 7.54 -0.89
N ALA A 230 10.74 7.09 -2.02
CA ALA A 230 10.46 7.70 -3.33
C ALA A 230 9.02 7.47 -3.81
N THR A 231 8.32 6.45 -3.28
CA THR A 231 6.90 6.17 -3.58
C THR A 231 5.91 6.92 -2.67
N GLY A 232 6.39 7.83 -1.78
CA GLY A 232 5.52 8.69 -0.95
C GLY A 232 4.98 8.03 0.34
N VAL A 233 5.36 6.79 0.65
CA VAL A 233 4.84 6.05 1.81
C VAL A 233 5.44 6.54 3.14
N PHE A 234 6.66 7.07 3.13
CA PHE A 234 7.39 7.49 4.33
C PHE A 234 7.06 8.91 4.85
N GLU A 235 6.47 9.80 4.04
CA GLU A 235 6.17 11.18 4.45
C GLU A 235 5.15 11.26 5.59
N ASN A 236 4.23 10.29 5.68
CA ASN A 236 3.24 10.23 6.75
C ASN A 236 3.81 9.74 8.10
N HIS A 237 4.92 8.99 8.10
CA HIS A 237 5.48 8.39 9.32
C HIS A 237 6.37 9.38 10.11
N ILE A 238 7.17 10.19 9.42
CA ILE A 238 8.04 11.20 10.07
C ILE A 238 7.18 12.29 10.72
N ASN A 239 6.11 12.72 10.04
CA ASN A 239 5.21 13.75 10.55
C ASN A 239 4.37 13.28 11.77
N LYS A 240 4.11 11.97 11.91
CA LYS A 240 3.38 11.39 13.06
C LYS A 240 4.26 11.15 14.29
N LYS A 241 5.56 10.90 14.12
CA LYS A 241 6.49 10.62 15.23
C LYS A 241 7.27 11.86 15.72
N GLY A 242 7.07 13.03 15.10
CA GLY A 242 7.66 14.28 15.60
C GLY A 242 9.19 14.25 15.65
N LEU A 243 9.80 13.73 14.58
CA LEU A 243 11.25 13.80 14.33
C LEU A 243 11.54 14.86 13.26
#